data_AF-A0A8H6T4R8-F1
#
_entry.id   AF-A0A8H6T4R8-F1
#
_cell.length_a   1.000
_cell.length_b   1.000
_cell.length_c   1.000
_cell.angle_alpha   90.00
_cell.angle_beta   90.00
_cell.angle_gamma   90.00
#
_symmetry.space_group_name_H-M   'P 1'
#
loop_
_entity.id
_entity.type
_entity.pdbx_description
1 polymer ?
#
loop_
_entity_poly.entity_id
_entity_poly.type
_entity_poly.pdbx_seq_one_letter_code
_entity_poly.pdbx_strand_id
1 'polypeptide(L)'
;MTVYCDRCDRYFPHYGALAQHERASSAHWLCGDCEIDYTAWTGLKEHYVQSRRHFYCQHCDEHFDDGGELAEHMDDAHFYCSSCERVFKNEQGLHEHCRQSSVHHYCTPCRRLFTSANNLNAHMNSALHKPRTITCPGRGCGQSFINGPSLAAHLEAGSCASGANRQSLNRYIPARRTRAT
;
A
#
# COMPACT_ATOMS: atom_id res chain seq x y z
N MET A 1 -24.97 -39.94 24.73
CA MET A 1 -24.95 -40.13 23.27
C MET A 1 -23.50 -40.04 22.85
N THR A 2 -22.94 -41.11 22.29
CA THR A 2 -21.56 -41.10 21.77
C THR A 2 -21.53 -40.45 20.39
N VAL A 3 -20.40 -39.83 20.04
CA VAL A 3 -20.18 -39.19 18.74
C VAL A 3 -18.98 -39.87 18.09
N TYR A 4 -19.05 -40.10 16.78
CA TYR A 4 -18.05 -40.86 16.03
C TYR A 4 -17.22 -39.92 15.13
N CYS A 5 -15.93 -40.17 15.03
CA CYS A 5 -15.01 -39.51 14.12
C CYS A 5 -14.69 -40.45 12.96
N ASP A 6 -15.20 -40.17 11.76
CA ASP A 6 -14.99 -41.02 10.58
C ASP A 6 -13.52 -41.18 10.20
N ARG A 7 -12.72 -40.11 10.33
CA ARG A 7 -11.32 -40.12 9.88
C ARG A 7 -10.40 -40.91 10.81
N CYS A 8 -10.62 -40.78 12.11
CA CYS A 8 -9.80 -41.43 13.12
C CYS A 8 -10.36 -42.77 13.59
N ASP A 9 -11.52 -43.18 13.07
CA ASP A 9 -12.26 -44.39 13.45
C ASP A 9 -12.37 -44.53 14.98
N ARG A 10 -12.89 -43.47 15.63
CA ARG A 10 -12.92 -43.33 17.09
C ARG A 10 -14.25 -42.80 17.59
N TYR A 11 -14.68 -43.33 18.75
CA TYR A 11 -15.86 -42.87 19.46
C TYR A 11 -15.48 -41.95 20.62
N PHE A 12 -16.27 -40.90 20.80
CA PHE A 12 -16.14 -39.89 21.84
C PHE A 12 -17.41 -39.84 22.69
N PRO A 13 -17.31 -39.52 23.99
CA PRO A 13 -18.45 -39.55 24.91
C PRO A 13 -19.50 -38.46 24.65
N HIS A 14 -19.11 -37.35 24.01
CA HIS A 14 -19.97 -36.23 23.63
C HIS A 14 -19.29 -35.33 22.58
N TYR A 15 -20.04 -34.41 21.94
CA TYR A 15 -19.55 -33.54 20.86
C TYR A 15 -18.34 -32.68 21.28
N GLY A 16 -18.33 -32.14 22.50
CA GLY A 16 -17.19 -31.35 23.00
C GLY A 16 -15.86 -32.12 23.05
N ALA A 17 -15.91 -33.44 23.28
CA ALA A 17 -14.71 -34.28 23.29
C ALA A 17 -14.21 -34.57 21.87
N LEU A 18 -15.13 -34.74 20.91
CA LEU A 18 -14.79 -34.83 19.49
C LEU A 18 -14.16 -33.52 19.01
N ALA A 19 -14.78 -32.37 19.27
CA ALA A 19 -14.25 -31.08 18.84
C ALA A 19 -12.86 -30.78 19.44
N GLN A 20 -12.61 -31.18 20.69
CA GLN A 20 -11.27 -31.08 21.28
C GLN A 20 -10.28 -32.02 20.58
N HIS A 21 -10.69 -33.25 20.28
CA HIS A 21 -9.87 -34.20 19.52
C HIS A 21 -9.50 -33.65 18.15
N GLU A 22 -10.45 -33.14 17.38
CA GLU A 22 -10.21 -32.64 16.02
C GLU A 22 -9.26 -31.43 16.03
N ARG A 23 -9.36 -30.52 17.01
CA ARG A 23 -8.44 -29.38 17.14
C ARG A 23 -7.02 -29.77 17.56
N ALA A 24 -6.87 -30.85 18.33
CA ALA A 24 -5.58 -31.30 18.86
C ALA A 24 -4.89 -32.36 17.98
N SER A 25 -5.62 -32.96 17.05
CA SER A 25 -5.15 -34.07 16.23
C SER A 25 -4.49 -33.56 14.95
N SER A 26 -3.28 -34.05 14.66
CA SER A 26 -2.59 -33.81 13.39
C SER A 26 -3.25 -34.51 12.19
N ALA A 27 -4.28 -35.33 12.42
CA ALA A 27 -5.05 -35.99 11.37
C ALA A 27 -6.17 -35.10 10.82
N HIS A 28 -6.49 -34.01 11.49
CA HIS A 28 -7.54 -33.07 11.09
C HIS A 28 -6.94 -31.72 10.70
N TRP A 29 -7.44 -31.14 9.62
CA TRP A 29 -7.03 -29.83 9.15
C TRP A 29 -8.30 -29.02 8.90
N LEU A 30 -8.83 -28.44 9.98
CA LEU A 30 -10.13 -27.82 10.01
C LEU A 30 -10.08 -26.33 9.64
N CYS A 31 -10.96 -25.90 8.75
CA CYS A 31 -11.36 -24.51 8.65
C CYS A 31 -12.61 -24.27 9.52
N GLY A 32 -12.46 -23.66 10.69
CA GLY A 32 -13.56 -23.42 11.63
C GLY A 32 -14.73 -22.62 11.04
N ASP A 33 -14.46 -21.56 10.28
CA ASP A 33 -15.53 -20.67 9.76
C ASP A 33 -16.32 -21.27 8.60
N CYS A 34 -15.76 -22.32 7.97
CA CYS A 34 -16.38 -23.02 6.84
C CYS A 34 -16.82 -24.43 7.22
N GLU A 35 -16.47 -24.91 8.41
CA GLU A 35 -16.75 -26.26 8.92
C GLU A 35 -16.27 -27.38 7.97
N ILE A 36 -15.13 -27.17 7.30
CA ILE A 36 -14.53 -28.13 6.36
C ILE A 36 -13.28 -28.75 6.98
N ASP A 37 -13.18 -30.08 6.88
CA ASP A 37 -12.00 -30.85 7.31
C ASP A 37 -11.19 -31.36 6.12
N TYR A 38 -10.01 -30.80 5.90
CA TYR A 38 -9.11 -31.18 4.82
C TYR A 38 -8.24 -32.37 5.20
N THR A 39 -7.91 -33.21 4.22
CA THR A 39 -7.06 -34.40 4.41
C THR A 39 -5.60 -34.05 4.72
N ALA A 40 -5.17 -32.83 4.40
CA ALA A 40 -3.81 -32.34 4.62
C ALA A 40 -3.79 -30.82 4.79
N TRP A 41 -2.74 -30.31 5.45
CA TRP A 41 -2.48 -28.87 5.59
C TRP A 41 -2.47 -28.14 4.24
N THR A 42 -1.91 -28.74 3.19
CA THR A 42 -1.84 -28.13 1.86
C THR A 42 -3.23 -27.80 1.31
N GLY A 43 -4.22 -28.67 1.53
CA GLY A 43 -5.60 -28.42 1.09
C GLY A 43 -6.27 -27.30 1.89
N LEU A 44 -6.04 -27.26 3.21
CA LEU A 44 -6.53 -26.18 4.06
C LEU A 44 -5.90 -24.83 3.68
N LYS A 45 -4.60 -24.82 3.41
CA LYS A 45 -3.85 -23.65 2.94
C LYS A 45 -4.36 -23.15 1.59
N GLU A 46 -4.56 -24.04 0.61
CA GLU A 46 -5.15 -23.68 -0.68
C GLU A 46 -6.56 -23.09 -0.53
N HIS A 47 -7.37 -23.64 0.38
CA HIS A 47 -8.67 -23.07 0.72
C HIS A 47 -8.55 -21.64 1.26
N TYR A 48 -7.65 -21.37 2.20
CA TYR A 48 -7.45 -20.02 2.74
C TYR A 48 -7.03 -19.02 1.67
N VAL A 49 -6.14 -19.41 0.76
CA VAL A 49 -5.68 -18.53 -0.34
C VAL A 49 -6.78 -18.21 -1.34
N GLN A 50 -7.66 -19.16 -1.64
CA GLN A 50 -8.70 -18.99 -2.66
C GLN A 50 -10.01 -18.43 -2.11
N SER A 51 -10.20 -18.48 -0.79
CA SER A 51 -11.44 -18.06 -0.16
C SER A 51 -11.50 -16.54 0.00
N ARG A 52 -12.59 -15.93 -0.49
CA ARG A 52 -12.89 -14.52 -0.20
C ARG A 52 -13.36 -14.25 1.23
N ARG A 53 -13.56 -15.31 2.02
CA ARG A 53 -13.97 -15.22 3.44
C ARG A 53 -12.78 -15.16 4.39
N HIS A 54 -11.57 -15.45 3.90
CA HIS A 54 -10.36 -15.45 4.70
C HIS A 54 -9.39 -14.42 4.15
N PHE A 55 -8.77 -13.66 5.05
CA PHE A 55 -7.68 -12.76 4.73
C PHE A 55 -6.41 -13.40 5.26
N TYR A 56 -5.74 -14.18 4.41
CA TYR A 56 -4.67 -15.06 4.82
C TYR A 56 -3.40 -14.78 4.01
N CYS A 57 -2.27 -14.64 4.71
CA CYS A 57 -0.97 -14.50 4.09
C CYS A 57 -0.31 -15.88 3.90
N GLN A 58 -0.24 -16.34 2.65
CA GLN A 58 0.40 -17.62 2.31
C GLN A 58 1.93 -17.67 2.54
N HIS A 59 2.56 -16.53 2.80
CA HIS A 59 4.01 -16.40 2.92
C HIS A 59 4.50 -16.53 4.37
N CYS A 60 3.66 -16.20 5.35
CA CYS A 60 3.94 -16.33 6.79
C CYS A 60 2.90 -17.16 7.56
N ASP A 61 1.86 -17.64 6.88
CA ASP A 61 0.75 -18.41 7.45
C ASP A 61 -0.11 -17.65 8.48
N GLU A 62 -0.15 -16.31 8.40
CA GLU A 62 -0.95 -15.45 9.29
C GLU A 62 -2.34 -15.12 8.73
N HIS A 63 -3.29 -14.88 9.63
CA HIS A 63 -4.67 -14.48 9.34
C HIS A 63 -4.90 -13.03 9.80
N PHE A 64 -5.74 -12.31 9.07
CA PHE A 64 -6.10 -10.92 9.30
C PHE A 64 -7.63 -10.76 9.35
N ASP A 65 -8.11 -9.69 10.00
CA ASP A 65 -9.54 -9.47 10.17
C ASP A 65 -10.19 -9.00 8.87
N ASP A 66 -9.44 -8.24 8.06
CA ASP A 66 -9.89 -7.77 6.74
C ASP A 66 -8.79 -7.69 5.66
N GLY A 67 -9.21 -7.41 4.43
CA GLY A 67 -8.32 -7.33 3.27
C GLY A 67 -7.43 -6.09 3.25
N GLY A 68 -7.79 -5.04 3.99
CA GLY A 68 -6.95 -3.87 4.19
C GLY A 68 -5.75 -4.19 5.08
N GLU A 69 -5.99 -4.88 6.21
CA GLU A 69 -4.94 -5.34 7.12
C GLU A 69 -3.98 -6.33 6.43
N LEU A 70 -4.52 -7.27 5.65
CA LEU A 70 -3.68 -8.18 4.85
C LEU A 70 -2.82 -7.41 3.83
N ALA A 71 -3.37 -6.37 3.18
CA ALA A 71 -2.62 -5.57 2.22
C ALA A 71 -1.50 -4.75 2.89
N GLU A 72 -1.78 -4.15 4.05
CA GLU A 72 -0.78 -3.44 4.86
C GLU A 72 0.33 -4.40 5.32
N HIS A 73 -0.04 -5.59 5.82
CA HIS A 73 0.91 -6.63 6.17
C HIS A 73 1.82 -7.03 4.99
N MET A 74 1.27 -7.19 3.79
CA MET A 74 2.06 -7.55 2.61
C MET A 74 3.10 -6.47 2.28
N ASP A 75 2.74 -5.19 2.41
CA ASP A 75 3.65 -4.07 2.15
C ASP A 75 4.73 -3.93 3.24
N ASP A 76 4.40 -4.24 4.51
CA ASP A 76 5.32 -4.03 5.65
C ASP A 76 6.19 -5.25 5.99
N ALA A 77 5.64 -6.46 5.91
CA ALA A 77 6.32 -7.69 6.33
C ALA A 77 7.06 -8.39 5.19
N HIS A 78 6.77 -8.03 3.93
CA HIS A 78 7.31 -8.71 2.75
C HIS A 78 7.89 -7.72 1.74
N PHE A 79 8.82 -8.21 0.91
CA PHE A 79 9.27 -7.47 -0.27
C PHE A 79 8.24 -7.68 -1.38
N TYR A 80 7.09 -7.03 -1.25
CA TYR A 80 5.91 -7.25 -2.07
C TYR A 80 5.75 -6.18 -3.17
N CYS A 81 5.33 -6.60 -4.35
CA CYS A 81 4.98 -5.72 -5.47
C CYS A 81 3.46 -5.65 -5.60
N SER A 82 2.84 -4.61 -5.04
CA SER A 82 1.39 -4.41 -5.09
C SER A 82 0.80 -4.20 -6.49
N SER A 83 1.62 -3.98 -7.53
CA SER A 83 1.14 -3.91 -8.92
C SER A 83 0.93 -5.27 -9.60
N CYS A 84 1.63 -6.32 -9.16
CA CYS A 84 1.49 -7.67 -9.76
C CYS A 84 1.43 -8.80 -8.74
N GLU A 85 1.29 -8.44 -7.46
CA GLU A 85 1.08 -9.35 -6.33
C GLU A 85 2.22 -10.36 -6.11
N ARG A 86 3.45 -10.00 -6.51
CA ARG A 86 4.63 -10.87 -6.38
C ARG A 86 5.45 -10.51 -5.14
N VAL A 87 5.87 -11.52 -4.39
CA VAL A 87 6.81 -11.40 -3.27
C VAL A 87 8.22 -11.78 -3.70
N PHE A 88 9.20 -11.02 -3.23
CA PHE A 88 10.62 -11.19 -3.53
C PHE A 88 11.40 -11.61 -2.29
N LYS A 89 12.56 -12.24 -2.51
CA LYS A 89 13.45 -12.70 -1.43
C LYS A 89 14.05 -11.54 -0.63
N ASN A 90 14.28 -10.39 -1.26
CA ASN A 90 14.92 -9.23 -0.66
C ASN A 90 14.51 -7.93 -1.37
N GLU A 91 14.82 -6.81 -0.72
CA GLU A 91 14.52 -5.45 -1.23
C GLU A 91 15.14 -5.21 -2.62
N GLN A 92 16.36 -5.72 -2.86
CA GLN A 92 17.04 -5.55 -4.13
C GLN A 92 16.30 -6.25 -5.28
N GLY A 93 15.76 -7.44 -5.04
CA GLY A 93 14.98 -8.20 -6.01
C GLY A 93 13.69 -7.47 -6.38
N LEU A 94 12.98 -6.94 -5.37
CA LEU A 94 11.80 -6.10 -5.60
C LEU A 94 12.17 -4.82 -6.37
N HIS A 95 13.24 -4.14 -5.97
CA HIS A 95 13.70 -2.91 -6.62
C HIS A 95 14.01 -3.12 -8.10
N GLU A 96 14.79 -4.15 -8.44
CA GLU A 96 15.17 -4.42 -9.83
C GLU A 96 13.94 -4.83 -10.66
N HIS A 97 13.07 -5.65 -10.10
CA HIS A 97 11.80 -6.00 -10.74
C HIS A 97 10.93 -4.77 -11.05
N CYS A 98 10.76 -3.87 -10.08
CA CYS A 98 9.96 -2.67 -10.25
C CYS A 98 10.59 -1.68 -11.23
N ARG A 99 11.93 -1.54 -11.20
CA ARG A 99 12.68 -0.66 -12.09
C ARG A 99 12.64 -1.11 -13.56
N GLN A 100 12.61 -2.42 -13.81
CA GLN A 100 12.57 -2.98 -15.17
C GLN A 100 11.16 -3.03 -15.78
N SER A 101 10.11 -2.90 -14.96
CA SER A 101 8.73 -2.95 -15.44
C SER A 101 8.31 -1.64 -16.10
N SER A 102 7.79 -1.71 -17.32
CA SER A 102 7.20 -0.56 -18.03
C SER A 102 5.79 -0.21 -17.55
N VAL A 103 5.15 -1.10 -16.79
CA VAL A 103 3.77 -0.94 -16.32
C VAL A 103 3.72 -0.37 -14.90
N HIS A 104 4.77 -0.56 -14.11
CA HIS A 104 4.79 -0.10 -12.72
C HIS A 104 5.03 1.40 -12.64
N HIS A 105 4.25 2.07 -11.79
CA HIS A 105 4.48 3.48 -11.46
C HIS A 105 5.52 3.57 -10.34
N TYR A 106 6.77 3.31 -10.69
CA TYR A 106 7.87 3.19 -9.73
C TYR A 106 8.79 4.40 -9.74
N CYS A 107 9.02 5.00 -8.57
CA CYS A 107 10.07 5.97 -8.38
C CYS A 107 11.38 5.25 -8.03
N THR A 108 12.29 5.14 -9.00
CA THR A 108 13.57 4.45 -8.80
C THR A 108 14.43 5.10 -7.70
N PRO A 109 14.61 6.44 -7.63
CA PRO A 109 15.43 7.05 -6.58
C PRO A 109 14.88 6.86 -5.16
N CYS A 110 13.56 6.88 -5.00
CA CYS A 110 12.91 6.69 -3.69
C CYS A 110 12.54 5.24 -3.39
N ARG A 111 12.84 4.33 -4.33
CA ARG A 111 12.46 2.91 -4.28
C ARG A 111 10.99 2.65 -3.97
N ARG A 112 10.09 3.53 -4.43
CA ARG A 112 8.68 3.54 -4.02
C ARG A 112 7.74 3.27 -5.19
N LEU A 113 6.80 2.35 -4.99
CA LEU A 113 5.70 2.06 -5.91
C LEU A 113 4.52 3.01 -5.67
N PHE A 114 3.79 3.33 -6.73
CA PHE A 114 2.60 4.16 -6.68
C PHE A 114 1.44 3.43 -7.35
N THR A 115 0.23 3.64 -6.84
CA THR A 115 -1.00 3.03 -7.37
C THR A 115 -1.44 3.60 -8.72
N SER A 116 -0.92 4.75 -9.14
CA SER A 116 -1.25 5.37 -10.42
C SER A 116 -0.13 6.26 -10.97
N ALA A 117 -0.13 6.46 -12.28
CA ALA A 117 0.78 7.39 -12.96
C ALA A 117 0.65 8.82 -12.42
N ASN A 118 -0.57 9.24 -12.08
CA ASN A 118 -0.82 10.56 -11.50
C ASN A 118 -0.14 10.73 -10.14
N ASN A 119 -0.20 9.69 -9.29
CA ASN A 119 0.45 9.71 -7.99
C ASN A 119 1.98 9.76 -8.11
N LEU A 120 2.55 8.97 -9.02
CA LEU A 120 3.98 9.05 -9.33
C LEU A 120 4.36 10.43 -9.88
N ASN A 121 3.59 10.97 -10.82
CA ASN A 121 3.86 12.29 -11.39
C ASN A 121 3.79 13.39 -10.32
N ALA A 122 2.78 13.36 -9.44
CA ALA A 122 2.69 14.30 -8.33
C ALA A 122 3.91 14.18 -7.39
N HIS A 123 4.33 12.95 -7.08
CA HIS A 123 5.54 12.69 -6.29
C HIS A 123 6.82 13.22 -6.97
N MET A 124 7.02 12.97 -8.26
CA MET A 124 8.15 13.48 -9.04
C MET A 124 8.13 15.01 -9.18
N ASN A 125 6.98 15.65 -8.98
CA ASN A 125 6.81 17.10 -8.94
C ASN A 125 6.92 17.70 -7.53
N SER A 126 7.20 16.89 -6.51
CA SER A 126 7.35 17.33 -5.12
C SER A 126 8.76 17.88 -4.82
N ALA A 127 8.92 18.47 -3.63
CA ALA A 127 10.19 19.00 -3.15
C ALA A 127 11.29 17.94 -2.93
N LEU A 128 10.94 16.65 -2.97
CA LEU A 128 11.92 15.57 -2.90
C LEU A 128 12.72 15.44 -4.20
N HIS A 129 12.09 15.72 -5.34
CA HIS A 129 12.70 15.56 -6.68
C HIS A 129 12.96 16.88 -7.39
N LYS A 130 12.23 17.94 -7.04
CA LYS A 130 12.37 19.25 -7.66
C LYS A 130 12.98 20.28 -6.70
N PRO A 131 14.02 21.02 -7.14
CA PRO A 131 14.57 22.10 -6.35
C PRO A 131 13.58 23.27 -6.24
N ARG A 132 13.68 24.01 -5.13
CA ARG A 132 12.92 25.25 -4.89
C ARG A 132 13.57 26.42 -5.62
N THR A 133 13.20 26.63 -6.87
CA THR A 133 13.80 27.67 -7.73
C THR A 133 12.97 28.96 -7.82
N ILE A 134 11.72 28.92 -7.37
CA ILE A 134 10.80 30.06 -7.49
C ILE A 134 10.77 30.81 -6.16
N THR A 135 11.41 31.97 -6.11
CA THR A 135 11.42 32.81 -4.92
C THR A 135 10.19 33.71 -4.87
N CYS A 136 9.69 33.98 -3.66
CA CYS A 136 8.65 34.98 -3.46
C CYS A 136 9.14 36.36 -3.91
N PRO A 137 8.39 37.09 -4.76
CA PRO A 137 8.78 38.43 -5.21
C PRO A 137 8.67 39.49 -4.10
N GLY A 138 8.03 39.15 -2.99
CA GLY A 138 7.86 40.01 -1.82
C GLY A 138 9.19 40.36 -1.17
N ARG A 139 9.53 41.66 -1.14
CA ARG A 139 10.77 42.16 -0.52
C ARG A 139 10.77 41.82 0.98
N GLY A 140 11.75 41.05 1.44
CA GLY A 140 11.87 40.60 2.83
C GLY A 140 11.19 39.26 3.14
N CYS A 141 10.55 38.59 2.17
CA CYS A 141 9.99 37.25 2.39
C CYS A 141 11.05 36.15 2.32
N GLY A 142 11.85 36.10 1.25
CA GLY A 142 12.93 35.12 1.07
C GLY A 142 12.51 33.65 0.87
N GLN A 143 11.21 33.33 0.94
CA GLN A 143 10.69 31.97 0.75
C GLN A 143 10.82 31.51 -0.70
N SER A 144 11.15 30.23 -0.89
CA SER A 144 11.28 29.60 -2.21
C SER A 144 10.38 28.37 -2.36
N PHE A 145 9.87 28.19 -3.56
CA PHE A 145 8.84 27.21 -3.91
C PHE A 145 9.28 26.37 -5.11
N ILE A 146 8.72 25.17 -5.19
CA ILE A 146 9.04 24.18 -6.23
C ILE A 146 8.29 24.43 -7.54
N ASN A 147 7.14 25.12 -7.48
CA ASN A 147 6.31 25.44 -8.64
C ASN A 147 5.42 26.66 -8.35
N GLY A 148 4.80 27.20 -9.41
CA GLY A 148 3.92 28.37 -9.33
C GLY A 148 2.70 28.17 -8.40
N PRO A 149 1.98 27.02 -8.46
CA PRO A 149 0.89 26.73 -7.53
C PRO A 149 1.27 26.82 -6.06
N SER A 150 2.43 26.31 -5.64
CA SER A 150 2.89 26.42 -4.26
C SER A 150 3.17 27.87 -3.85
N LEU A 151 3.74 28.68 -4.73
CA LEU A 151 3.89 30.13 -4.50
C LEU A 151 2.52 30.83 -4.42
N ALA A 152 1.59 30.49 -5.31
CA ALA A 152 0.25 31.07 -5.32
C ALA A 152 -0.49 30.77 -4.01
N ALA A 153 -0.45 29.52 -3.54
CA ALA A 153 -1.04 29.12 -2.27
C ALA A 153 -0.43 29.88 -1.08
N HIS A 154 0.89 30.08 -1.05
CA HIS A 154 1.55 30.91 -0.04
C HIS A 154 1.00 32.35 0.01
N LEU A 155 0.79 32.94 -1.17
CA LEU A 155 0.29 34.31 -1.32
C LEU A 155 -1.21 34.43 -1.05
N GLU A 156 -2.00 33.39 -1.36
CA GLU A 156 -3.43 33.31 -1.05
C GLU A 156 -3.69 33.13 0.44
N ALA A 157 -2.84 32.36 1.13
CA ALA A 157 -2.92 32.17 2.56
C ALA A 157 -2.63 33.47 3.36
N GLY A 158 -2.16 34.54 2.72
CA GLY A 158 -1.80 35.80 3.39
C GLY A 158 -0.61 35.68 4.35
N SER A 159 0.08 34.53 4.34
CA SER A 159 1.19 34.19 5.24
C SER A 159 2.53 34.86 4.89
N CYS A 160 2.54 35.74 3.89
CA CYS A 160 3.76 36.35 3.39
C CYS A 160 4.26 37.47 4.32
N ALA A 161 5.47 37.33 4.85
CA ALA A 161 6.09 38.33 5.73
C ALA A 161 6.23 39.72 5.08
N SER A 162 6.30 39.79 3.74
CA SER A 162 6.33 41.07 3.01
C SER A 162 4.95 41.67 2.76
N GLY A 163 3.86 41.02 3.22
CA GLY A 163 2.48 41.39 2.88
C GLY A 163 2.09 41.12 1.42
N ALA A 164 2.92 40.40 0.65
CA ALA A 164 2.60 40.08 -0.73
C ALA A 164 1.43 39.08 -0.79
N ASN A 165 0.49 39.34 -1.69
CA ASN A 165 -0.68 38.50 -1.91
C ASN A 165 -0.90 38.23 -3.41
N ARG A 166 -1.91 37.43 -3.75
CA ARG A 166 -2.21 37.06 -5.15
C ARG A 166 -2.42 38.27 -6.08
N GLN A 167 -3.02 39.34 -5.57
CA GLN A 167 -3.24 40.58 -6.34
C GLN A 167 -1.92 41.33 -6.60
N SER A 168 -0.96 41.23 -5.67
CA SER A 168 0.37 41.81 -5.79
C SER A 168 1.17 41.16 -6.93
N LEU A 169 0.93 39.88 -7.23
CA LEU A 169 1.61 39.09 -8.26
C LEU A 169 1.45 39.71 -9.68
N ASN A 170 0.26 40.23 -9.99
CA ASN A 170 -0.03 40.92 -11.26
C ASN A 170 0.80 42.21 -11.45
N ARG A 171 1.31 42.78 -10.36
CA ARG A 171 2.15 43.99 -10.37
C ARG A 171 3.64 43.66 -10.59
N TYR A 172 4.05 42.42 -10.34
CA TYR A 172 5.44 41.95 -10.46
C TYR A 172 5.73 41.16 -11.73
N ILE A 173 4.71 40.61 -12.40
CA ILE A 173 4.85 40.05 -13.75
C ILE A 173 4.61 41.20 -14.74
N PRO A 174 5.63 41.73 -15.44
CA PRO A 174 5.38 42.68 -16.51
C PRO A 174 4.51 41.95 -17.53
N ALA A 175 3.37 42.54 -17.90
CA ALA A 175 2.54 42.04 -18.99
C ALA A 175 3.46 41.67 -20.15
N ARG A 176 3.50 40.39 -20.53
CA ARG A 176 4.23 39.97 -21.74
C ARG A 176 3.68 40.84 -22.85
N ARG A 177 4.50 41.80 -23.32
CA ARG A 177 4.18 42.60 -24.50
C ARG A 177 4.05 41.60 -25.64
N THR A 178 2.83 41.24 -25.99
CA THR A 178 2.52 40.61 -27.27
C THR A 178 2.89 41.65 -28.33
N ARG A 179 4.11 41.55 -28.86
CA ARG A 179 4.46 42.21 -30.11
C ARG A 179 3.67 41.49 -31.20
N ALA A 180 2.54 42.09 -31.58
CA ALA A 180 1.94 41.84 -32.86
C ALA A 180 2.87 42.44 -33.93
N THR A 181 3.31 41.60 -34.86
CA THR A 181 3.74 41.97 -36.21
C THR A 181 3.03 41.05 -37.16
#